data_AF-A0A914XNS7-F1
#
_entry.id   AF-A0A914XNS7-F1
#
_cell.length_a   1.000
_cell.length_b   1.000
_cell.length_c   1.000
_cell.angle_alpha   90.00
_cell.angle_beta   90.00
_cell.angle_gamma   90.00
#
_symmetry.space_group_name_H-M   'P 1'
#
loop_
_entity.id
_entity.type
_entity.pdbx_description
1 polymer ?
#
loop_
_entity_poly.entity_id
_entity_poly.type
_entity_poly.pdbx_seq_one_letter_code
_entity_poly.pdbx_strand_id
1 'polypeptide(L)'
;MAQSEEIFEINDFTVVSELERFVVCIEAVIHEWQLSGKRQKKTFAKGALQRSKWSNRTEPVTFGGVKLKMTHWFIDEPEVEAKEGPETLSHVPALMLDLLDVTGDFSPNSIASFFGLSEYIVVCTANPTEDLITGDDMRSLFLSGITMAVSAAECDVPVLLQYGDPEHLTFAGVCQNRNTRTNFSTVALRNGQPRHTNLAGLLDLFKEKI
;
A
#
# COMPACT_ATOMS: atom_id res chain seq x y z
N MET A 1 61.81 -10.23 -20.37
CA MET A 1 61.17 -9.58 -19.20
C MET A 1 59.80 -9.13 -19.65
N ALA A 2 58.75 -9.89 -19.32
CA ALA A 2 57.38 -9.45 -19.57
C ALA A 2 56.97 -8.52 -18.42
N GLN A 3 56.58 -7.30 -18.74
CA GLN A 3 55.99 -6.38 -17.78
C GLN A 3 54.64 -6.97 -17.36
N SER A 4 54.50 -7.27 -16.07
CA SER A 4 53.23 -7.64 -15.47
C SER A 4 52.29 -6.44 -15.56
N GLU A 5 51.22 -6.57 -16.33
CA GLU A 5 50.08 -5.65 -16.32
C GLU A 5 49.57 -5.55 -14.89
N GLU A 6 49.73 -4.37 -14.29
CA GLU A 6 49.29 -4.07 -12.94
C GLU A 6 47.75 -3.93 -12.99
N ILE A 7 47.06 -5.06 -12.81
CA ILE A 7 45.61 -5.11 -12.71
C ILE A 7 45.25 -4.36 -11.43
N PHE A 8 44.71 -3.15 -11.57
CA PHE A 8 44.17 -2.40 -10.45
C PHE A 8 43.04 -3.22 -9.80
N GLU A 9 43.29 -3.70 -8.59
CA GLU A 9 42.27 -4.26 -7.71
C GLU A 9 41.29 -3.13 -7.34
N ILE A 10 40.13 -3.11 -7.98
CA ILE A 10 39.03 -2.24 -7.56
C ILE A 10 38.49 -2.82 -6.26
N ASN A 11 38.97 -2.29 -5.13
CA ASN A 11 38.40 -2.58 -3.83
C ASN A 11 37.03 -1.89 -3.76
N ASP A 12 35.96 -2.66 -3.92
CA ASP A 12 34.60 -2.19 -3.74
C ASP A 12 34.31 -2.00 -2.24
N PHE A 13 34.14 -0.75 -1.81
CA PHE A 13 33.77 -0.38 -0.44
C PHE A 13 32.27 -0.09 -0.30
N THR A 14 31.44 -0.43 -1.29
CA THR A 14 30.00 -0.21 -1.19
C THR A 14 29.38 -1.21 -0.21
N VAL A 15 29.14 -0.76 1.02
CA VAL A 15 28.34 -1.50 1.99
C VAL A 15 26.88 -1.19 1.74
N VAL A 16 26.10 -2.21 1.37
CA VAL A 16 24.66 -2.08 1.15
C VAL A 16 24.01 -1.57 2.45
N SER A 17 23.36 -0.43 2.34
CA SER A 17 22.62 0.19 3.44
C SER A 17 21.47 -0.70 3.91
N GLU A 18 20.98 -0.48 5.12
CA GLU A 18 19.79 -1.17 5.62
C GLU A 18 18.54 -0.86 4.76
N LEU A 19 18.46 0.36 4.24
CA LEU A 19 17.38 0.79 3.36
C LEU A 19 17.41 0.00 2.05
N GLU A 20 18.57 -0.11 1.40
CA GLU A 20 18.69 -0.90 0.16
C GLU A 20 18.35 -2.37 0.38
N ARG A 21 18.79 -2.97 1.50
CA ARG A 21 18.40 -4.35 1.85
C ARG A 21 16.89 -4.50 2.00
N PHE A 22 16.22 -3.52 2.61
CA PHE A 22 14.78 -3.53 2.76
C PHE A 22 14.03 -3.32 1.44
N VAL A 23 14.53 -2.42 0.58
CA VAL A 23 13.99 -2.21 -0.77
C VAL A 23 14.03 -3.52 -1.56
N VAL A 24 15.20 -4.18 -1.59
CA VAL A 24 15.39 -5.46 -2.30
C VAL A 24 14.49 -6.56 -1.72
N CYS A 25 14.31 -6.58 -0.40
CA CYS A 25 13.43 -7.56 0.25
C CYS A 25 11.96 -7.37 -0.16
N ILE A 26 11.44 -6.14 -0.14
CA ILE A 26 10.06 -5.86 -0.58
C ILE A 26 9.89 -6.18 -2.07
N GLU A 27 10.85 -5.76 -2.90
CA GLU A 27 10.85 -6.02 -4.34
C GLU A 27 10.80 -7.53 -4.63
N ALA A 28 11.60 -8.33 -3.93
CA ALA A 28 11.60 -9.78 -4.05
C ALA A 28 10.23 -10.39 -3.70
N VAL A 29 9.60 -9.94 -2.61
CA VAL A 29 8.26 -10.41 -2.21
C VAL A 29 7.21 -10.04 -3.27
N ILE A 30 7.26 -8.83 -3.83
CA ILE A 30 6.34 -8.40 -4.91
C ILE A 30 6.50 -9.30 -6.15
N HIS A 31 7.74 -9.62 -6.53
CA HIS A 31 8.02 -10.48 -7.68
C HIS A 31 7.59 -11.93 -7.44
N GLU A 32 7.88 -12.49 -6.27
CA GLU A 32 7.44 -13.82 -5.87
C GLU A 32 5.91 -13.95 -5.95
N TRP A 33 5.22 -12.90 -5.52
CA TRP A 33 3.77 -12.79 -5.54
C TRP A 33 3.17 -12.48 -6.91
N GLN A 34 4.00 -12.26 -7.94
CA GLN A 34 3.60 -11.92 -9.31
C GLN A 34 2.72 -10.66 -9.38
N LEU A 35 3.07 -9.63 -8.62
CA LEU A 35 2.32 -8.37 -8.54
C LEU A 35 2.92 -7.24 -9.40
N SER A 36 4.01 -7.51 -10.11
CA SER A 36 4.63 -6.59 -11.04
C SER A 36 3.82 -6.39 -12.32
N GLY A 37 3.83 -5.16 -12.83
CA GLY A 37 3.22 -4.81 -14.11
C GLY A 37 1.73 -4.45 -14.01
N LYS A 38 1.08 -4.40 -15.17
CA LYS A 38 -0.29 -3.91 -15.30
C LYS A 38 -1.30 -4.87 -14.67
N ARG A 39 -2.15 -4.34 -13.78
CA ARG A 39 -3.28 -5.09 -13.21
C ARG A 39 -4.51 -4.96 -14.10
N GLN A 40 -5.33 -6.00 -14.13
CA GLN A 40 -6.64 -5.97 -14.75
C GLN A 40 -7.67 -5.41 -13.77
N LYS A 41 -8.60 -4.57 -14.25
CA LYS A 41 -9.71 -4.12 -13.42
C LYS A 41 -10.60 -5.31 -13.06
N LYS A 42 -10.89 -5.49 -11.77
CA LYS A 42 -11.97 -6.35 -11.30
C LYS A 42 -13.24 -5.52 -11.16
N THR A 43 -14.38 -6.04 -11.65
CA THR A 43 -15.67 -5.37 -11.49
C THR A 43 -16.51 -6.09 -10.45
N PHE A 44 -17.10 -5.32 -9.55
CA PHE A 44 -17.88 -5.84 -8.43
C PHE A 44 -19.31 -5.31 -8.50
N ALA A 45 -20.29 -6.14 -8.15
CA ALA A 45 -21.64 -5.63 -7.93
C ALA A 45 -21.67 -4.75 -6.66
N LYS A 46 -22.71 -3.92 -6.52
CA LYS A 46 -22.86 -3.08 -5.34
C LYS A 46 -22.84 -3.92 -4.05
N GLY A 47 -21.95 -3.56 -3.13
CA GLY A 47 -21.75 -4.27 -1.87
C GLY A 47 -21.08 -5.65 -2.01
N ALA A 48 -20.57 -6.03 -3.18
CA ALA A 48 -19.91 -7.33 -3.37
C ALA A 48 -18.58 -7.40 -2.63
N LEU A 49 -17.80 -6.32 -2.53
CA LEU A 49 -16.55 -6.30 -1.73
C LEU A 49 -16.74 -6.80 -0.28
N GLN A 50 -17.93 -6.61 0.30
CA GLN A 50 -18.30 -7.06 1.64
C GLN A 50 -18.73 -8.52 1.71
N ARG A 51 -19.32 -9.05 0.62
CA ARG A 51 -19.76 -10.45 0.53
C ARG A 51 -18.65 -11.37 0.02
N SER A 52 -17.67 -10.81 -0.67
CA SER A 52 -16.55 -11.52 -1.24
C SER A 52 -15.72 -12.20 -0.17
N LYS A 53 -15.27 -13.40 -0.49
CA LYS A 53 -14.29 -14.12 0.31
C LYS A 53 -12.91 -13.52 0.06
N TRP A 54 -12.36 -12.88 1.09
CA TRP A 54 -11.00 -12.34 1.06
C TRP A 54 -9.99 -13.43 1.40
N SER A 55 -8.96 -13.55 0.57
CA SER A 55 -7.81 -14.39 0.79
C SER A 55 -6.57 -13.54 1.01
N ASN A 56 -5.61 -14.10 1.73
CA ASN A 56 -4.35 -13.43 1.99
C ASN A 56 -3.16 -14.37 1.97
N ARG A 57 -1.99 -13.79 1.71
CA ARG A 57 -0.67 -14.40 1.87
C ARG A 57 0.23 -13.43 2.61
N THR A 58 1.10 -13.95 3.46
CA THR A 58 1.94 -13.14 4.36
C THR A 58 3.39 -13.61 4.30
N GLU A 59 4.31 -12.66 4.17
CA GLU A 59 5.76 -12.89 4.24
C GLU A 59 6.38 -12.01 5.33
N PRO A 60 7.31 -12.55 6.15
CA PRO A 60 8.06 -11.75 7.11
C PRO A 60 9.11 -10.89 6.41
N VAL A 61 9.26 -9.64 6.85
CA VAL A 61 10.24 -8.68 6.32
C VAL A 61 11.00 -8.09 7.50
N THR A 62 12.30 -7.80 7.35
CA THR A 62 13.11 -7.25 8.45
C THR A 62 13.80 -5.96 8.00
N PHE A 63 13.85 -4.97 8.88
CA PHE A 63 14.58 -3.71 8.66
C PHE A 63 15.29 -3.27 9.93
N GLY A 64 16.63 -3.22 9.93
CA GLY A 64 17.40 -2.73 11.08
C GLY A 64 17.07 -3.43 12.41
N GLY A 65 16.71 -4.72 12.37
CA GLY A 65 16.27 -5.50 13.54
C GLY A 65 14.77 -5.44 13.86
N VAL A 66 14.02 -4.50 13.28
CA VAL A 66 12.56 -4.43 13.38
C VAL A 66 11.94 -5.54 12.55
N LYS A 67 11.08 -6.34 13.17
CA LYS A 67 10.35 -7.42 12.50
C LYS A 67 9.03 -6.88 11.96
N LEU A 68 8.90 -6.93 10.65
CA LEU A 68 7.69 -6.58 9.93
C LEU A 68 7.05 -7.83 9.33
N LYS A 69 5.79 -7.68 8.97
CA LYS A 69 5.08 -8.62 8.11
C LYS A 69 4.44 -7.85 6.98
N MET A 70 4.55 -8.41 5.79
CA MET A 70 3.90 -7.92 4.58
C MET A 70 2.78 -8.89 4.25
N THR A 71 1.56 -8.40 4.13
CA THR A 71 0.37 -9.22 3.89
C THR A 71 -0.36 -8.71 2.64
N HIS A 72 -0.47 -9.55 1.62
CA HIS A 72 -1.25 -9.27 0.42
C HIS A 72 -2.69 -9.76 0.61
N TRP A 73 -3.65 -8.86 0.42
CA TRP A 73 -5.09 -9.10 0.51
C TRP A 73 -5.73 -9.00 -0.86
N PHE A 74 -6.49 -10.01 -1.25
CA PHE A 74 -7.15 -10.09 -2.56
C PHE A 74 -8.42 -10.92 -2.51
N ILE A 75 -9.27 -10.77 -3.52
CA ILE A 75 -10.50 -11.54 -3.70
C ILE A 75 -10.25 -12.64 -4.76
N ASP A 76 -10.49 -13.89 -4.38
CA ASP A 76 -10.26 -15.10 -5.22
C ASP A 76 -11.24 -15.18 -6.40
N GLU A 77 -12.52 -14.87 -6.17
CA GLU A 77 -13.60 -15.01 -7.15
C GLU A 77 -14.30 -13.65 -7.34
N PRO A 78 -13.94 -12.85 -8.37
CA PRO A 78 -14.75 -11.69 -8.75
C PRO A 78 -16.11 -12.18 -9.30
N GLU A 79 -17.23 -11.65 -8.78
CA GLU A 79 -18.61 -12.03 -9.19
C GLU A 79 -18.87 -11.84 -10.70
N VAL A 80 -18.09 -10.99 -11.38
CA VAL A 80 -18.21 -10.72 -12.81
C VAL A 80 -16.80 -10.74 -13.41
N GLU A 81 -16.57 -11.64 -14.37
CA GLU A 81 -15.35 -11.62 -15.19
C GLU A 81 -15.14 -10.20 -15.72
N ALA A 82 -13.90 -9.70 -15.63
CA ALA A 82 -13.51 -8.38 -16.08
C ALA A 82 -14.08 -8.14 -17.50
N LYS A 83 -15.14 -7.35 -17.62
CA LYS A 83 -15.46 -6.77 -18.91
C LYS A 83 -14.27 -5.90 -19.25
N GLU A 84 -13.65 -6.13 -20.42
CA GLU A 84 -12.73 -5.15 -20.96
C GLU A 84 -13.42 -3.80 -20.84
N GLY A 85 -12.80 -2.90 -20.06
CA GLY A 85 -13.29 -1.55 -19.95
C GLY A 85 -13.42 -0.96 -21.36
N PRO A 86 -14.25 0.08 -21.55
CA PRO A 86 -14.32 0.73 -22.86
C PRO A 86 -12.89 1.03 -23.33
N GLU A 87 -12.57 0.75 -24.61
CA GLU A 87 -11.19 0.86 -25.15
C GLU A 87 -10.54 2.21 -24.82
N THR A 88 -11.36 3.25 -24.65
CA THR A 88 -11.00 4.60 -24.22
C THR A 88 -10.32 4.67 -22.85
N LEU A 89 -10.54 3.71 -21.94
CA LEU A 89 -9.96 3.65 -20.59
C LEU A 89 -8.83 2.62 -20.47
N SER A 90 -8.40 2.01 -21.58
CA SER A 90 -7.32 1.01 -21.58
C SER A 90 -5.97 1.53 -21.04
N HIS A 91 -5.76 2.85 -21.07
CA HIS A 91 -4.58 3.53 -20.53
C HIS A 91 -4.70 3.87 -19.04
N VAL A 92 -5.90 3.75 -18.46
CA VAL A 92 -6.14 4.06 -17.05
C VAL A 92 -5.78 2.85 -16.19
N PRO A 93 -4.96 3.02 -15.14
CA PRO A 93 -4.62 1.93 -14.22
C PRO A 93 -5.85 1.33 -13.54
N ALA A 94 -5.83 0.03 -13.25
CA ALA A 94 -6.94 -0.66 -12.58
C ALA A 94 -7.30 0.02 -11.25
N LEU A 95 -6.29 0.41 -10.46
CA LEU A 95 -6.48 1.15 -9.23
C LEU A 95 -7.31 2.44 -9.41
N MET A 96 -7.03 3.24 -10.44
CA MET A 96 -7.80 4.47 -10.65
C MET A 96 -9.26 4.18 -10.95
N LEU A 97 -9.56 3.06 -11.61
CA LEU A 97 -10.92 2.65 -11.87
C LEU A 97 -11.62 2.10 -10.62
N ASP A 98 -10.87 1.52 -9.69
CA ASP A 98 -11.36 1.12 -8.36
C ASP A 98 -11.67 2.35 -7.50
N LEU A 99 -10.79 3.35 -7.49
CA LEU A 99 -10.98 4.61 -6.73
C LEU A 99 -12.18 5.43 -7.20
N LEU A 100 -12.59 5.26 -8.46
CA LEU A 100 -13.78 5.91 -9.03
C LEU A 100 -15.05 5.07 -8.85
N ASP A 101 -14.94 3.86 -8.30
CA ASP A 101 -16.05 2.92 -8.19
C ASP A 101 -16.83 3.12 -6.88
N VAL A 102 -18.02 3.72 -7.01
CA VAL A 102 -18.94 3.96 -5.89
C VAL A 102 -19.63 2.70 -5.36
N THR A 103 -19.42 1.54 -5.99
CA THR A 103 -20.06 0.28 -5.57
C THR A 103 -19.56 -0.22 -4.20
N GLY A 104 -18.37 0.23 -3.79
CA GLY A 104 -17.72 -0.07 -2.51
C GLY A 104 -17.97 0.98 -1.41
N ASP A 105 -18.67 2.08 -1.70
CA ASP A 105 -18.86 3.16 -0.74
C ASP A 105 -19.77 2.76 0.45
N PHE A 106 -19.55 3.44 1.58
CA PHE A 106 -20.37 3.34 2.81
C PHE A 106 -20.42 1.96 3.47
N SER A 107 -19.36 1.16 3.32
CA SER A 107 -19.24 -0.11 4.03
C SER A 107 -18.42 -0.03 5.33
N PRO A 108 -18.71 -0.86 6.34
CA PRO A 108 -18.11 -0.71 7.66
C PRO A 108 -16.62 -1.05 7.72
N ASN A 109 -15.87 -0.22 8.45
CA ASN A 109 -14.52 -0.38 9.04
C ASN A 109 -13.62 -1.48 8.47
N SER A 110 -13.27 -1.39 7.19
CA SER A 110 -12.18 -2.18 6.61
C SER A 110 -11.29 -1.28 5.76
N ILE A 111 -10.02 -1.66 5.61
CA ILE A 111 -9.04 -0.94 4.77
C ILE A 111 -9.57 -0.81 3.33
N ALA A 112 -10.18 -1.88 2.81
CA ALA A 112 -10.86 -1.90 1.52
C ALA A 112 -11.93 -0.79 1.42
N SER A 113 -12.69 -0.55 2.49
CA SER A 113 -13.73 0.49 2.54
C SER A 113 -13.19 1.90 2.70
N PHE A 114 -12.07 2.08 3.43
CA PHE A 114 -11.48 3.41 3.63
C PHE A 114 -10.93 4.00 2.33
N PHE A 115 -10.41 3.15 1.45
CA PHE A 115 -9.73 3.56 0.24
C PHE A 115 -10.39 3.07 -1.05
N GLY A 116 -11.49 2.29 -0.98
CA GLY A 116 -12.16 1.74 -2.16
C GLY A 116 -11.32 0.69 -2.91
N LEU A 117 -10.58 -0.16 -2.18
CA LEU A 117 -9.60 -1.09 -2.78
C LEU A 117 -10.15 -2.51 -2.88
N SER A 118 -9.95 -3.16 -4.03
CA SER A 118 -10.29 -4.58 -4.24
C SER A 118 -9.11 -5.55 -4.04
N GLU A 119 -7.89 -5.02 -4.01
CA GLU A 119 -6.63 -5.71 -3.81
C GLU A 119 -5.62 -4.72 -3.21
N TYR A 120 -4.87 -5.14 -2.18
CA TYR A 120 -3.89 -4.27 -1.52
C TYR A 120 -2.88 -5.08 -0.70
N ILE A 121 -1.77 -4.44 -0.37
CA ILE A 121 -0.74 -4.98 0.53
C ILE A 121 -0.71 -4.13 1.80
N VAL A 122 -0.62 -4.78 2.96
CA VAL A 122 -0.37 -4.12 4.25
C VAL A 122 0.98 -4.55 4.78
N VAL A 123 1.84 -3.57 5.05
CA VAL A 123 3.07 -3.71 5.82
C VAL A 123 2.77 -3.23 7.23
N CYS A 124 2.98 -4.10 8.21
CA CYS A 124 2.79 -3.77 9.62
C CYS A 124 3.85 -4.48 10.46
N THR A 125 3.95 -4.08 11.71
CA THR A 125 4.90 -4.69 12.64
C THR A 125 4.46 -6.11 12.94
N ALA A 126 5.40 -7.03 13.06
CA ALA A 126 5.09 -8.42 13.38
C ALA A 126 4.55 -8.52 14.83
N ASN A 127 5.13 -7.72 15.74
CA ASN A 127 4.75 -7.59 17.13
C ASN A 127 4.27 -6.15 17.44
N PRO A 128 2.95 -5.89 17.41
CA PRO A 128 2.41 -4.54 17.62
C PRO A 128 2.67 -3.94 19.01
N THR A 129 3.01 -4.76 20.01
CA THR A 129 3.27 -4.32 21.39
C THR A 129 4.69 -3.83 21.62
N GLU A 130 5.65 -4.22 20.77
CA GLU A 130 7.09 -3.98 21.00
C GLU A 130 7.66 -3.03 19.95
N ASP A 131 7.27 -3.20 18.68
CA ASP A 131 7.95 -2.60 17.53
C ASP A 131 7.13 -1.49 16.86
N LEU A 132 6.32 -0.73 17.61
CA LEU A 132 5.35 0.20 17.03
C LEU A 132 6.00 1.36 16.26
N ILE A 133 5.63 1.52 14.98
CA ILE A 133 6.06 2.64 14.15
C ILE A 133 5.29 3.88 14.56
N THR A 134 5.85 4.70 15.46
CA THR A 134 5.18 5.90 16.00
C THR A 134 5.81 7.22 15.54
N GLY A 135 7.14 7.24 15.35
CA GLY A 135 7.86 8.43 14.93
C GLY A 135 7.62 8.79 13.47
N ASP A 136 7.48 10.08 13.18
CA ASP A 136 7.27 10.59 11.82
C ASP A 136 8.48 10.29 10.91
N ASP A 137 9.70 10.37 11.46
CA ASP A 137 10.94 10.05 10.78
C ASP A 137 11.00 8.56 10.38
N MET A 138 10.66 7.68 11.32
CA MET A 138 10.62 6.23 11.09
C MET A 138 9.55 5.87 10.05
N ARG A 139 8.36 6.46 10.16
CA ARG A 139 7.28 6.30 9.17
C ARG A 139 7.76 6.73 7.78
N SER A 140 8.42 7.89 7.69
CA SER A 140 8.92 8.43 6.42
C SER A 140 10.02 7.56 5.82
N LEU A 141 10.88 6.98 6.64
CA LEU A 141 11.93 6.04 6.22
C LEU A 141 11.36 4.72 5.68
N PHE A 142 10.36 4.15 6.34
CA PHE A 142 9.68 2.96 5.81
C PHE A 142 8.93 3.26 4.53
N LEU A 143 8.20 4.38 4.48
CA LEU A 143 7.48 4.79 3.27
C LEU A 143 8.41 5.09 2.09
N SER A 144 9.61 5.63 2.34
CA SER A 144 10.59 5.85 1.27
C SER A 144 11.10 4.53 0.71
N GLY A 145 11.44 3.56 1.56
CA GLY A 145 11.83 2.21 1.13
C GLY A 145 10.72 1.49 0.36
N ILE A 146 9.48 1.54 0.86
CA ILE A 146 8.30 0.99 0.18
C ILE A 146 8.12 1.66 -1.19
N THR A 147 8.20 2.99 -1.25
CA THR A 147 8.06 3.74 -2.51
C THR A 147 9.12 3.33 -3.54
N MET A 148 10.36 3.18 -3.11
CA MET A 148 11.46 2.74 -3.97
C MET A 148 11.20 1.33 -4.51
N ALA A 149 10.82 0.39 -3.65
CA ALA A 149 10.55 -0.99 -4.05
C ALA A 149 9.35 -1.11 -5.00
N VAL A 150 8.25 -0.41 -4.70
CA VAL A 150 7.06 -0.38 -5.57
C VAL A 150 7.40 0.21 -6.94
N SER A 151 8.21 1.27 -6.96
CA SER A 151 8.66 1.89 -8.22
C SER A 151 9.59 0.98 -9.01
N ALA A 152 10.51 0.25 -8.36
CA ALA A 152 11.44 -0.66 -9.01
C ALA A 152 10.72 -1.89 -9.59
N ALA A 153 9.79 -2.46 -8.82
CA ALA A 153 9.01 -3.63 -9.21
C ALA A 153 7.87 -3.33 -10.20
N GLU A 154 7.63 -2.05 -10.53
CA GLU A 154 6.47 -1.57 -11.29
C GLU A 154 5.15 -2.15 -10.75
N CYS A 155 4.98 -2.11 -9.43
CA CYS A 155 3.84 -2.72 -8.74
C CYS A 155 2.62 -1.80 -8.78
N ASP A 156 1.58 -2.21 -9.50
CA ASP A 156 0.32 -1.49 -9.64
C ASP A 156 -0.73 -1.93 -8.59
N VAL A 157 -0.26 -2.47 -7.46
CA VAL A 157 -1.07 -2.80 -6.27
C VAL A 157 -0.71 -1.84 -5.13
N PRO A 158 -1.69 -1.21 -4.44
CA PRO A 158 -1.44 -0.34 -3.30
C PRO A 158 -0.66 -1.05 -2.18
N VAL A 159 0.41 -0.42 -1.70
CA VAL A 159 1.17 -0.87 -0.54
C VAL A 159 0.99 0.13 0.60
N LEU A 160 0.38 -0.34 1.69
CA LEU A 160 -0.01 0.46 2.84
C LEU A 160 0.85 0.08 4.06
N LEU A 161 1.49 1.06 4.67
CA LEU A 161 2.17 0.96 5.96
C LEU A 161 1.18 1.28 7.09
N GLN A 162 0.99 0.33 8.00
CA GLN A 162 0.32 0.59 9.27
C GLN A 162 1.32 1.23 10.25
N TYR A 163 0.91 2.33 10.88
CA TYR A 163 1.71 3.04 11.87
C TYR A 163 0.81 3.49 13.03
N GLY A 164 1.40 3.86 14.17
CA GLY A 164 0.65 4.19 15.38
C GLY A 164 -0.10 2.99 15.96
N ASP A 165 -1.05 3.26 16.86
CA ASP A 165 -1.84 2.21 17.51
C ASP A 165 -2.66 1.41 16.47
N PRO A 166 -2.57 0.07 16.44
CA PRO A 166 -3.35 -0.75 15.51
C PRO A 166 -4.86 -0.55 15.64
N GLU A 167 -5.36 -0.22 16.83
CA GLU A 167 -6.79 0.03 17.08
C GLU A 167 -7.30 1.31 16.39
N HIS A 168 -6.40 2.26 16.11
CA HIS A 168 -6.75 3.49 15.40
C HIS A 168 -6.78 3.33 13.89
N LEU A 169 -6.43 2.15 13.36
CA LEU A 169 -6.48 1.83 11.93
C LEU A 169 -5.81 2.90 11.06
N THR A 170 -4.63 3.37 11.49
CA THR A 170 -3.87 4.40 10.80
C THR A 170 -2.92 3.82 9.75
N PHE A 171 -3.10 4.23 8.50
CA PHE A 171 -2.35 3.77 7.34
C PHE A 171 -1.84 4.93 6.49
N ALA A 172 -0.64 4.76 5.94
CA ALA A 172 -0.09 5.61 4.88
C ALA A 172 0.52 4.72 3.82
N GLY A 173 0.43 5.06 2.54
CA GLY A 173 0.89 4.15 1.51
C GLY A 173 1.03 4.78 0.15
N VAL A 174 1.44 3.94 -0.79
CA VAL A 174 1.68 4.33 -2.18
C VAL A 174 1.27 3.21 -3.13
N CYS A 175 0.75 3.60 -4.28
CA CYS A 175 0.72 2.77 -5.48
C CYS A 175 1.40 3.57 -6.59
N GLN A 176 2.30 2.94 -7.33
CA GLN A 176 3.02 3.62 -8.39
C GLN A 176 3.20 2.71 -9.59
N ASN A 177 2.67 3.16 -10.72
CA ASN A 177 2.96 2.59 -12.03
C ASN A 177 3.76 3.61 -12.87
N ARG A 178 4.04 3.29 -14.13
CA ARG A 178 4.83 4.16 -15.02
C ARG A 178 4.21 5.54 -15.27
N ASN A 179 2.90 5.68 -15.11
CA ASN A 179 2.15 6.86 -15.55
C ASN A 179 1.62 7.70 -14.38
N THR A 180 1.39 7.07 -13.24
CA THR A 180 0.66 7.66 -12.12
C THR A 180 1.24 7.17 -10.79
N ARG A 181 1.20 8.06 -9.81
CA ARG A 181 1.50 7.77 -8.41
C ARG A 181 0.32 8.22 -7.56
N THR A 182 -0.20 7.30 -6.76
CA THR A 182 -1.27 7.56 -5.80
C THR A 182 -0.72 7.39 -4.40
N ASN A 183 -0.88 8.41 -3.56
CA ASN A 183 -0.53 8.33 -2.14
C ASN A 183 -1.80 8.16 -1.32
N PHE A 184 -1.73 7.28 -0.33
CA PHE A 184 -2.83 6.99 0.60
C PHE A 184 -2.47 7.52 1.98
N SER A 185 -3.41 8.14 2.67
CA SER A 185 -3.26 8.53 4.06
C SER A 185 -4.61 8.49 4.77
N THR A 186 -4.62 7.88 5.96
CA THR A 186 -5.73 8.01 6.89
C THR A 186 -5.47 9.15 7.86
N VAL A 187 -6.53 9.83 8.29
CA VAL A 187 -6.47 10.78 9.39
C VAL A 187 -7.44 10.32 10.46
N ALA A 188 -6.92 9.98 11.64
CA ALA A 188 -7.73 9.65 12.81
C ALA A 188 -7.85 10.88 13.70
N LEU A 189 -9.08 11.27 14.03
CA LEU A 189 -9.34 12.31 15.02
C LEU A 189 -9.17 11.72 16.41
N ARG A 190 -8.30 12.34 17.23
CA ARG A 190 -8.05 11.87 18.61
C ARG A 190 -9.30 11.86 19.48
N ASN A 191 -10.20 12.82 19.27
CA ASN A 191 -11.48 12.92 19.95
C ASN A 191 -12.57 13.22 18.92
N GLY A 192 -13.66 12.44 18.96
CA GLY A 192 -14.88 12.80 18.26
C GLY A 192 -15.41 14.11 18.82
N GLN A 193 -15.69 15.10 17.98
CA GLN A 193 -16.27 16.34 18.47
C GLN A 193 -17.75 16.10 18.80
N PRO A 194 -18.17 16.21 20.08
CA PRO A 194 -19.54 15.87 20.48
C PRO A 194 -20.59 16.71 19.75
N ARG A 195 -20.22 17.93 19.34
CA ARG A 195 -21.05 18.86 18.55
C ARG A 195 -21.34 18.41 17.11
N HIS A 196 -20.57 17.45 16.57
CA HIS A 196 -20.65 17.05 15.16
C HIS A 196 -20.86 15.54 15.00
N THR A 197 -21.57 14.94 15.96
CA THR A 197 -21.91 13.51 15.98
C THR A 197 -23.10 13.15 15.09
N ASN A 198 -23.82 14.15 14.58
CA ASN A 198 -24.94 13.98 13.66
C ASN A 198 -24.68 14.72 12.34
N LEU A 199 -25.41 14.34 11.29
CA LEU A 199 -25.27 14.94 9.95
C LEU A 199 -25.44 16.47 9.97
N ALA A 200 -26.38 16.97 10.79
CA ALA A 200 -26.60 18.41 10.96
C ALA A 200 -25.36 19.13 11.50
N GLY A 201 -24.74 18.60 12.55
CA GLY A 201 -23.51 19.14 13.12
C GLY A 201 -22.33 19.05 12.15
N LEU A 202 -22.21 17.96 11.38
CA LEU A 202 -21.20 17.86 10.31
C LEU A 202 -21.40 18.94 9.23
N LEU A 203 -22.65 19.20 8.83
CA LEU A 203 -22.98 20.25 7.86
C LEU A 203 -22.68 21.64 8.42
N ASP A 204 -22.95 21.89 9.70
CA ASP A 204 -22.64 23.17 10.34
C ASP A 204 -21.13 23.41 10.40
N LEU A 205 -20.33 22.37 10.70
CA LEU A 205 -18.87 22.45 10.65
C LEU A 205 -18.33 22.79 9.25
N PHE A 206 -18.91 22.19 8.20
CA PHE A 206 -18.54 22.49 6.82
C PHE A 206 -18.90 23.92 6.43
N LYS A 207 -20.05 24.44 6.89
CA LYS A 207 -20.49 25.82 6.60
C LYS A 207 -19.70 26.88 7.36
N GLU A 208 -19.19 26.58 8.56
CA GLU A 208 -18.38 27.52 9.35
C GLU A 208 -16.95 27.69 8.82
N LYS A 209 -16.44 26.76 8.01
CA LYS A 209 -15.04 26.72 7.56
C LYS A 209 -14.80 26.91 6.06
N ILE A 210 -15.83 27.27 5.28
CA ILE A 210 -15.73 27.76 3.91
C ILE A 210 -16.13 29.23 3.91
#